data_AF-A0A9D7KIE0-F1
#
_entry.id   AF-A0A9D7KIE0-F1
#
_cell.length_a   1.000
_cell.length_b   1.000
_cell.length_c   1.000
_cell.angle_alpha   90.00
_cell.angle_beta   90.00
_cell.angle_gamma   90.00
#
_symmetry.space_group_name_H-M   'P 1'
#
loop_
_entity.id
_entity.type
_entity.pdbx_description
1 polymer ?
#
loop_
_entity_poly.entity_id
_entity_poly.type
_entity_poly.pdbx_seq_one_letter_code
_entity_poly.pdbx_strand_id
1 'polypeptide(L)'
;MSFGISYGGENVIGSGDVFWYKYPGVNIRFKLIDESLSLPSIAVGADLQGKGRYFDSESRYEIKSPGIFAAVSKNYKLLGYLSLHGTVNYSFEQKDGDGFANFMVGIEKTVGPSVSVMVEYNFGFNDNSNDRYGKGNGYLRRYKMGSRRRIFTRLRFPRSAQQQKMVTLNRRQRHKV
;
A
#
# COMPACT_ATOMS: atom_id res chain seq x y z
N MET A 1 1.81 -3.56 -15.88
CA MET A 1 0.45 -3.81 -15.35
C MET A 1 0.54 -4.86 -14.26
N SER A 2 -0.24 -4.72 -13.19
CA SER A 2 -0.37 -5.72 -12.12
C SER A 2 -1.85 -5.99 -11.91
N PHE A 3 -2.20 -7.27 -11.75
CA PHE A 3 -3.53 -7.73 -11.42
C PHE A 3 -3.43 -8.69 -10.24
N GLY A 4 -4.39 -8.64 -9.33
CA GLY A 4 -4.43 -9.49 -8.15
C GLY A 4 -5.85 -9.71 -7.68
N ILE A 5 -6.10 -10.91 -7.15
CA ILE A 5 -7.32 -11.25 -6.43
C ILE A 5 -6.89 -11.63 -5.01
N SER A 6 -7.63 -11.17 -4.01
CA SER A 6 -7.41 -11.50 -2.62
C SER A 6 -8.70 -11.96 -1.96
N TYR A 7 -8.58 -12.93 -1.07
CA TYR A 7 -9.62 -13.27 -0.12
C TYR A 7 -8.99 -13.42 1.24
N GLY A 8 -9.71 -13.02 2.28
CA GLY A 8 -9.19 -13.00 3.63
C GLY A 8 -10.29 -12.94 4.67
N GLY A 9 -9.87 -12.80 5.92
CA GLY A 9 -10.75 -12.68 7.06
C GLY A 9 -10.00 -12.11 8.25
N GLU A 10 -10.74 -11.73 9.28
CA GLU A 10 -10.22 -11.34 10.58
C GLU A 10 -10.08 -12.56 11.49
N ASN A 11 -9.17 -12.45 12.45
CA ASN A 11 -8.92 -13.47 13.46
C ASN A 11 -8.59 -14.87 12.88
N VAL A 12 -8.04 -14.92 11.66
CA VAL A 12 -7.54 -16.15 11.02
C VAL A 12 -6.39 -16.77 11.85
N ILE A 13 -5.65 -15.93 12.58
CA ILE A 13 -4.64 -16.35 13.55
C ILE A 13 -5.04 -15.74 14.91
N GLY A 14 -5.68 -16.54 15.75
CA GLY A 14 -6.15 -16.16 17.08
C GLY A 14 -7.01 -17.25 17.71
N SER A 15 -7.53 -17.01 18.92
CA SER A 15 -8.28 -18.01 19.70
C SER A 15 -9.80 -17.90 19.63
N GLY A 16 -10.34 -16.88 18.95
CA GLY A 16 -11.79 -16.70 18.73
C GLY A 16 -12.28 -17.19 17.36
N ASP A 17 -13.54 -16.86 17.03
CA ASP A 17 -14.13 -17.18 15.73
C ASP A 17 -13.46 -16.44 14.56
N VAL A 18 -13.33 -17.11 13.43
CA VAL A 18 -12.80 -16.54 12.19
C VAL A 18 -13.90 -15.79 11.46
N PHE A 19 -13.68 -14.51 11.17
CA PHE A 19 -14.63 -13.68 10.43
C PHE A 19 -14.15 -13.48 9.00
N TRP A 20 -14.70 -14.26 8.07
CA TRP A 20 -14.36 -14.14 6.66
C TRP A 20 -14.89 -12.84 6.06
N TYR A 21 -14.12 -12.22 5.16
CA TYR A 21 -14.59 -11.08 4.40
C TYR A 21 -15.74 -11.49 3.47
N LYS A 22 -16.71 -10.58 3.34
CA LYS A 22 -17.93 -10.85 2.57
C LYS A 22 -17.66 -11.04 1.08
N TYR A 23 -16.75 -10.25 0.53
CA TYR A 23 -16.42 -10.26 -0.90
C TYR A 23 -14.92 -10.46 -1.12
N PRO A 24 -14.52 -11.18 -2.18
CA PRO A 24 -13.13 -11.18 -2.62
C PRO A 24 -12.75 -9.79 -3.12
N GLY A 25 -11.54 -9.37 -2.78
CA GLY A 25 -10.94 -8.15 -3.27
C GLY A 25 -10.29 -8.35 -4.62
N VAL A 26 -10.46 -7.37 -5.49
CA VAL A 26 -9.76 -7.28 -6.77
C VAL A 26 -8.86 -6.06 -6.74
N ASN A 27 -7.62 -6.24 -7.19
CA ASN A 27 -6.64 -5.17 -7.32
C ASN A 27 -6.09 -5.11 -8.74
N ILE A 28 -6.09 -3.91 -9.31
CA ILE A 28 -5.49 -3.63 -10.61
C ILE A 28 -4.61 -2.39 -10.46
N ARG A 29 -3.38 -2.44 -11.00
CA ARG A 29 -2.45 -1.30 -10.98
C ARG A 29 -1.73 -1.14 -12.31
N PHE A 30 -1.72 0.09 -12.79
CA PHE A 30 -0.97 0.53 -13.95
C PHE A 30 0.07 1.55 -13.51
N LYS A 31 1.33 1.30 -13.83
CA LYS A 31 2.38 2.29 -13.64
C LYS A 31 2.47 3.12 -14.92
N LEU A 32 2.24 4.42 -14.79
CA LEU A 32 2.26 5.36 -15.91
C LEU A 32 3.66 5.90 -16.15
N ILE A 33 4.36 6.21 -15.05
CA ILE A 33 5.72 6.78 -15.10
C ILE A 33 6.64 5.94 -14.24
N ASP A 34 7.75 5.50 -14.83
CA ASP A 34 8.85 4.90 -14.11
C ASP A 34 9.71 5.97 -13.44
N GLU A 35 10.20 5.64 -12.26
CA GLU A 35 11.09 6.52 -11.53
C GLU A 35 12.41 6.75 -12.29
N SER A 36 12.81 8.01 -12.39
CA SER A 36 14.13 8.44 -12.86
C SER A 36 14.82 9.30 -11.80
N LEU A 37 16.01 9.84 -12.11
CA LEU A 37 16.72 10.73 -11.18
C LEU A 37 15.88 11.99 -10.88
N SER A 38 15.25 12.59 -11.90
CA SER A 38 14.45 13.80 -11.77
C SER A 38 12.96 13.54 -11.54
N LEU A 39 12.40 12.43 -12.04
CA LEU A 39 10.96 12.17 -11.99
C LEU A 39 10.60 11.12 -10.93
N PRO A 40 9.51 11.31 -10.17
CA PRO A 40 8.95 10.26 -9.33
C PRO A 40 8.25 9.19 -10.17
N SER A 41 8.01 8.01 -9.61
CA SER A 41 7.13 7.03 -10.22
C SER A 41 5.68 7.39 -9.94
N ILE A 42 4.83 7.32 -10.98
CA ILE A 42 3.39 7.55 -10.89
C ILE A 42 2.65 6.28 -11.30
N ALA A 43 1.66 5.89 -10.51
CA ALA A 43 0.78 4.77 -10.79
C ALA A 43 -0.68 5.12 -10.51
N VAL A 44 -1.57 4.48 -11.24
CA VAL A 44 -3.03 4.54 -11.02
C VAL A 44 -3.56 3.12 -10.92
N GLY A 45 -4.72 2.95 -10.29
CA GLY A 45 -5.32 1.63 -10.16
C GLY A 45 -6.64 1.63 -9.43
N ALA A 46 -7.15 0.43 -9.18
CA ALA A 46 -8.30 0.18 -8.33
C ALA A 46 -7.96 -0.93 -7.33
N ASP A 47 -8.37 -0.77 -6.09
CA ASP A 47 -8.29 -1.76 -5.01
C ASP A 47 -9.65 -1.83 -4.31
N LEU A 48 -10.37 -2.93 -4.55
CA LEU A 48 -11.73 -3.13 -4.03
C LEU A 48 -11.74 -3.90 -2.70
N GLN A 49 -10.57 -4.16 -2.10
CA GLN A 49 -10.49 -4.86 -0.83
C GLN A 49 -10.61 -3.89 0.36
N GLY A 50 -11.81 -3.86 0.95
CA GLY A 50 -12.03 -3.31 2.28
C GLY A 50 -11.49 -4.26 3.37
N LYS A 51 -11.39 -3.76 4.60
CA LYS A 51 -10.87 -4.50 5.76
C LYS A 51 -11.80 -4.37 6.94
N GLY A 52 -11.88 -5.43 7.74
CA GLY A 52 -12.72 -5.44 8.92
C GLY A 52 -14.06 -6.12 8.72
N ARG A 53 -14.94 -5.93 9.69
CA ARG A 53 -16.34 -6.35 9.60
C ARG A 53 -17.04 -5.61 8.47
N TYR A 54 -17.98 -6.29 7.82
CA TYR A 54 -18.84 -5.69 6.81
C TYR A 54 -20.18 -5.30 7.43
N PHE A 55 -20.62 -4.07 7.21
CA PHE A 55 -21.89 -3.52 7.66
C PHE A 55 -22.89 -3.56 6.50
N ASP A 56 -23.90 -4.42 6.60
CA ASP A 56 -24.88 -4.63 5.53
C ASP A 56 -25.77 -3.41 5.26
N SER A 57 -26.21 -2.73 6.32
CA SER A 57 -27.07 -1.54 6.25
C SER A 57 -26.43 -0.42 5.43
N GLU A 58 -25.15 -0.16 5.65
CA GLU A 58 -24.37 0.89 4.98
C GLU A 58 -23.52 0.34 3.83
N SER A 59 -23.60 -0.97 3.55
CA SER A 59 -22.86 -1.66 2.50
C SER A 59 -21.37 -1.26 2.43
N ARG A 60 -20.70 -1.23 3.60
CA ARG A 60 -19.29 -0.84 3.73
C ARG A 60 -18.55 -1.74 4.69
N TYR A 61 -17.25 -1.84 4.50
CA TYR A 61 -16.34 -2.38 5.50
C TYR A 61 -16.06 -1.34 6.60
N GLU A 62 -15.64 -1.82 7.77
CA GLU A 62 -15.14 -0.98 8.85
C GLU A 62 -14.08 0.00 8.33
N ILE A 63 -13.06 -0.52 7.66
CA ILE A 63 -12.13 0.29 6.89
C ILE A 63 -12.47 0.13 5.41
N LYS A 64 -13.00 1.19 4.81
CA LYS A 64 -13.38 1.25 3.40
C LYS A 64 -12.25 0.78 2.49
N SER A 65 -12.64 0.10 1.41
CA SER A 65 -11.73 -0.18 0.30
C SER A 65 -11.16 1.13 -0.25
N PRO A 66 -9.89 1.13 -0.71
CA PRO A 66 -9.33 2.32 -1.34
C PRO A 66 -10.13 2.78 -2.56
N GLY A 67 -10.76 1.85 -3.29
CA GLY A 67 -11.44 2.09 -4.55
C GLY A 67 -10.44 2.47 -5.64
N ILE A 68 -10.74 3.50 -6.42
CA ILE A 68 -9.77 4.03 -7.39
C ILE A 68 -8.69 4.83 -6.67
N PHE A 69 -7.43 4.73 -7.14
CA PHE A 69 -6.33 5.43 -6.53
C PHE A 69 -5.31 5.93 -7.55
N ALA A 70 -4.60 6.99 -7.17
CA ALA A 70 -3.38 7.45 -7.80
C ALA A 70 -2.28 7.53 -6.75
N ALA A 71 -1.10 7.02 -7.08
CA ALA A 71 0.04 6.93 -6.19
C ALA A 71 1.29 7.54 -6.85
N VAL A 72 2.05 8.27 -6.04
CA VAL A 72 3.37 8.80 -6.39
C VAL A 72 4.40 8.22 -5.43
N SER A 73 5.58 7.87 -5.94
CA SER A 73 6.68 7.40 -5.09
C SER A 73 8.06 7.83 -5.60
N LYS A 74 8.99 8.00 -4.67
CA LYS A 74 10.39 8.34 -4.95
C LYS A 74 11.31 7.60 -3.99
N ASN A 75 12.39 7.05 -4.51
CA ASN A 75 13.39 6.27 -3.81
C ASN A 75 14.72 7.01 -3.81
N TYR A 76 15.27 7.21 -2.62
CA TYR A 76 16.57 7.80 -2.37
C TYR A 76 17.53 6.74 -1.85
N LYS A 77 18.78 6.80 -2.30
CA LYS A 77 19.84 5.94 -1.80
C LYS A 77 20.54 6.63 -0.64
N LEU A 78 20.06 6.37 0.58
CA LEU A 78 20.58 6.96 1.82
C LEU A 78 20.86 5.85 2.83
N LEU A 79 22.12 5.46 3.04
CA LEU A 79 22.54 4.37 3.94
C LEU A 79 21.63 3.13 3.87
N GLY A 80 21.37 2.67 2.64
CA GLY A 80 20.25 1.80 2.30
C GLY A 80 19.33 2.47 1.27
N TYR A 81 18.05 2.11 1.27
CA TYR A 81 17.01 2.81 0.53
C TYR A 81 16.09 3.55 1.48
N LEU A 82 15.72 4.77 1.09
CA LEU A 82 14.68 5.55 1.72
C LEU A 82 13.62 5.84 0.65
N SER A 83 12.41 5.35 0.84
CA SER A 83 11.32 5.47 -0.13
C SER A 83 10.22 6.32 0.46
N LEU A 84 9.83 7.38 -0.24
CA LEU A 84 8.68 8.19 0.07
C LEU A 84 7.54 7.81 -0.87
N HIS A 85 6.33 7.69 -0.35
CA HIS A 85 5.14 7.44 -1.15
C HIS A 85 3.97 8.29 -0.67
N GLY A 86 3.15 8.73 -1.62
CA GLY A 86 1.88 9.41 -1.40
C GLY A 86 0.81 8.73 -2.25
N THR A 87 -0.40 8.63 -1.74
CA THR A 87 -1.53 8.04 -2.46
C THR A 87 -2.78 8.83 -2.16
N VAL A 88 -3.51 9.19 -3.21
CA VAL A 88 -4.89 9.65 -3.11
C VAL A 88 -5.81 8.53 -3.58
N ASN A 89 -6.94 8.36 -2.93
CA ASN A 89 -7.89 7.32 -3.29
C ASN A 89 -9.34 7.74 -3.06
N TYR A 90 -10.26 7.09 -3.74
CA TYR A 90 -11.69 7.36 -3.67
C TYR A 90 -12.47 6.05 -3.65
N SER A 91 -13.25 5.85 -2.58
CA SER A 91 -13.97 4.61 -2.35
C SER A 91 -15.35 4.60 -3.02
N PHE A 92 -15.79 3.41 -3.42
CA PHE A 92 -17.15 3.18 -3.92
C PHE A 92 -18.15 2.90 -2.79
N GLU A 93 -17.68 2.72 -1.56
CA GLU A 93 -18.49 2.50 -0.36
C GLU A 93 -19.02 3.84 0.18
N GLN A 94 -20.15 4.32 -0.34
CA GLN A 94 -20.66 5.68 -0.09
C GLN A 94 -22.06 5.75 0.55
N LYS A 95 -22.69 4.61 0.84
CA LYS A 95 -24.09 4.61 1.36
C LYS A 95 -24.21 5.20 2.77
N ASP A 96 -23.09 5.39 3.47
CA ASP A 96 -23.01 6.08 4.75
C ASP A 96 -23.01 7.62 4.62
N GLY A 97 -23.04 8.15 3.39
CA GLY A 97 -22.99 9.59 3.12
C GLY A 97 -21.58 10.18 3.13
N ASP A 98 -20.53 9.36 3.23
CA ASP A 98 -19.14 9.81 3.26
C ASP A 98 -18.39 9.34 2.00
N GLY A 99 -18.48 10.18 0.97
CA GLY A 99 -17.82 9.99 -0.32
C GLY A 99 -16.59 10.85 -0.50
N PHE A 100 -15.88 11.27 0.56
CA PHE A 100 -14.71 12.11 0.39
C PHE A 100 -13.50 11.34 -0.16
N ALA A 101 -12.66 12.02 -0.93
CA ALA A 101 -11.36 11.48 -1.33
C ALA A 101 -10.46 11.37 -0.10
N ASN A 102 -9.72 10.27 0.01
CA ASN A 102 -8.76 10.04 1.07
C ASN A 102 -7.33 10.24 0.58
N PHE A 103 -6.44 10.56 1.51
CA PHE A 103 -5.02 10.75 1.27
C PHE A 103 -4.20 9.90 2.24
N MET A 104 -3.09 9.40 1.75
CA MET A 104 -2.16 8.57 2.50
C MET A 104 -0.73 8.97 2.15
N VAL A 105 0.14 9.00 3.14
CA VAL A 105 1.58 9.20 2.96
C VAL A 105 2.35 8.14 3.73
N GLY A 106 3.52 7.78 3.24
CA GLY A 106 4.37 6.89 4.00
C GLY A 106 5.82 6.93 3.57
N ILE A 107 6.60 6.30 4.42
CA ILE A 107 8.05 6.24 4.37
C ILE A 107 8.49 4.81 4.60
N GLU A 108 9.38 4.31 3.76
CA GLU A 108 10.07 3.04 3.96
C GLU A 108 11.57 3.31 4.08
N LYS A 109 12.20 2.78 5.13
CA LYS A 109 13.63 2.86 5.34
C LYS A 109 14.22 1.46 5.46
N THR A 110 15.16 1.14 4.59
CA THR A 110 15.99 -0.05 4.76
C THR A 110 16.98 0.16 5.91
N VAL A 111 17.00 -0.79 6.85
CA VAL A 111 17.94 -0.87 7.97
C VAL A 111 18.84 -2.09 7.76
N GLY A 112 20.13 -1.84 7.53
CA GLY A 112 21.09 -2.89 7.23
C GLY A 112 20.85 -3.57 5.86
N PRO A 113 21.36 -4.80 5.66
CA PRO A 113 21.27 -5.47 4.36
C PRO A 113 19.90 -6.12 4.08
N SER A 114 19.07 -6.36 5.10
CA SER A 114 17.97 -7.34 4.98
C SER A 114 16.63 -6.89 5.56
N VAL A 115 16.54 -5.75 6.25
CA VAL A 115 15.32 -5.31 6.93
C VAL A 115 14.85 -3.97 6.37
N SER A 116 13.54 -3.80 6.22
CA SER A 116 12.92 -2.49 5.97
C SER A 116 11.90 -2.18 7.05
N VAL A 117 11.87 -0.93 7.48
CA VAL A 117 10.83 -0.37 8.36
C VAL A 117 9.94 0.52 7.51
N MET A 118 8.62 0.30 7.56
CA MET A 118 7.65 1.11 6.84
C MET A 118 6.63 1.71 7.80
N VAL A 119 6.40 3.00 7.64
CA VAL A 119 5.38 3.76 8.37
C VAL A 119 4.51 4.47 7.35
N GLU A 120 3.21 4.33 7.49
CA GLU A 120 2.20 4.92 6.63
C GLU A 120 1.15 5.60 7.50
N TYR A 121 0.77 6.81 7.14
CA TYR A 121 -0.29 7.57 7.76
C TYR A 121 -1.41 7.79 6.74
N ASN A 122 -2.61 7.35 7.09
CA ASN A 122 -3.82 7.58 6.32
C ASN A 122 -4.60 8.70 7.01
N PHE A 123 -4.99 9.74 6.28
CA PHE A 123 -5.66 10.90 6.85
C PHE A 123 -7.11 10.62 7.25
N GLY A 124 -7.73 9.58 6.70
CA GLY A 124 -9.07 9.13 7.10
C GLY A 124 -10.18 10.09 6.71
N PHE A 125 -9.99 10.91 5.68
CA PHE A 125 -10.98 11.91 5.26
C PHE A 125 -12.29 11.31 4.75
N ASN A 126 -12.26 10.04 4.34
CA ASN A 126 -13.44 9.28 3.90
C ASN A 126 -14.12 8.50 5.03
N ASP A 127 -13.80 8.85 6.27
CA ASP A 127 -14.30 8.24 7.50
C ASP A 127 -14.37 9.27 8.64
N ASN A 128 -14.92 10.45 8.30
CA ASN A 128 -14.97 11.62 9.17
C ASN A 128 -16.38 12.20 9.37
N SER A 129 -17.38 11.68 8.65
CA SER A 129 -18.75 12.22 8.71
C SER A 129 -19.58 11.68 9.88
N ASN A 130 -19.19 10.55 10.46
CA ASN A 130 -20.00 9.82 11.43
C ASN A 130 -19.13 9.12 12.48
N ASP A 131 -19.35 9.44 13.76
CA ASP A 131 -18.59 8.93 14.91
C ASP A 131 -18.68 7.40 15.09
N ARG A 132 -19.59 6.73 14.36
CA ARG A 132 -19.81 5.28 14.44
C ARG A 132 -18.69 4.45 13.79
N TYR A 133 -17.98 5.01 12.81
CA TYR A 133 -16.98 4.29 12.03
C TYR A 133 -15.56 4.86 12.19
N GLY A 134 -15.44 6.19 12.35
CA GLY A 134 -14.17 6.87 12.56
C GLY A 134 -14.36 8.30 13.04
N LYS A 135 -13.39 8.82 13.80
CA LYS A 135 -13.41 10.21 14.32
C LYS A 135 -12.70 11.20 13.38
N GLY A 136 -12.35 10.81 12.15
CA GLY A 136 -11.55 11.63 11.24
C GLY A 136 -10.11 11.93 11.69
N ASN A 137 -9.61 11.27 12.74
CA ASN A 137 -8.26 11.48 13.29
C ASN A 137 -7.15 10.77 12.48
N GLY A 138 -7.50 10.13 11.36
CA GLY A 138 -6.59 9.32 10.56
C GLY A 138 -6.20 7.98 11.20
N TYR A 139 -5.59 7.11 10.39
CA TYR A 139 -5.13 5.79 10.78
C TYR A 139 -3.61 5.69 10.58
N LEU A 140 -2.87 5.49 11.68
CA LEU A 140 -1.45 5.17 11.62
C LEU A 140 -1.27 3.67 11.37
N ARG A 141 -0.54 3.32 10.32
CA ARG A 141 -0.15 1.95 10.03
C ARG A 141 1.38 1.81 10.14
N ARG A 142 1.82 0.86 10.97
CA ARG A 142 3.23 0.51 11.12
C ARG A 142 3.44 -0.92 10.70
N TYR A 143 4.36 -1.15 9.79
CA TYR A 143 4.77 -2.50 9.38
C TYR A 143 6.27 -2.69 9.62
N LYS A 144 6.62 -3.76 10.34
CA LYS A 144 8.01 -4.22 10.51
C LYS A 144 8.18 -5.46 9.64
N MET A 145 8.88 -5.36 8.50
CA MET A 145 9.03 -6.49 7.57
C MET A 145 10.49 -6.95 7.53
N GLY A 146 10.72 -8.20 7.93
CA GLY A 146 12.02 -8.87 7.95
C GLY A 146 12.28 -9.73 6.71
N SER A 147 13.55 -9.69 6.27
CA SER A 147 14.27 -10.52 5.29
C SER A 147 13.82 -10.55 3.82
N ARG A 148 14.84 -10.56 2.96
CA ARG A 148 14.86 -10.24 1.51
C ARG A 148 14.08 -11.18 0.57
N ARG A 149 13.16 -12.03 1.05
CA ARG A 149 12.39 -12.96 0.22
C ARG A 149 10.89 -12.90 0.58
N ARG A 150 10.09 -12.41 -0.38
CA ARG A 150 8.66 -12.74 -0.66
C ARG A 150 7.76 -12.91 0.58
N ILE A 151 6.78 -12.05 0.88
CA ILE A 151 5.51 -11.76 0.16
C ILE A 151 4.89 -10.55 0.87
N PHE A 152 4.47 -9.51 0.14
CA PHE A 152 3.23 -8.74 0.41
C PHE A 152 2.99 -7.78 -0.76
N THR A 153 1.84 -7.93 -1.40
CA THR A 153 1.40 -7.14 -2.56
C THR A 153 0.63 -5.92 -2.08
N ARG A 154 1.31 -4.94 -1.47
CA ARG A 154 0.83 -3.56 -1.44
C ARG A 154 2.03 -2.62 -1.57
N LEU A 155 2.05 -1.93 -2.71
CA LEU A 155 3.04 -0.93 -3.14
C LEU A 155 4.53 -1.30 -3.10
N ARG A 156 4.91 -2.52 -3.51
CA ARG A 156 6.31 -2.76 -3.91
C ARG A 156 6.53 -2.30 -5.35
N PHE A 157 7.17 -1.15 -5.53
CA PHE A 157 7.59 -0.69 -6.85
C PHE A 157 8.85 -1.46 -7.31
N PRO A 158 8.87 -2.04 -8.54
CA PRO A 158 10.06 -2.70 -9.06
C PRO A 158 11.17 -1.68 -9.32
N ARG A 159 12.43 -2.09 -9.08
CA ARG A 159 13.65 -1.29 -9.32
C ARG A 159 13.72 -0.82 -10.78
N SER A 160 14.09 0.44 -11.01
CA SER A 160 14.27 1.00 -12.35
C SER A 160 15.32 0.24 -13.17
N ALA A 161 15.16 0.21 -14.51
CA ALA A 161 16.02 -0.53 -15.43
C ALA A 161 17.52 -0.13 -15.35
N GLN A 162 17.81 1.12 -15.00
CA GLN A 162 19.18 1.60 -14.78
C GLN A 162 19.79 1.08 -13.47
N GLN A 163 18.98 0.87 -12.42
CA GLN A 163 19.45 0.24 -11.17
C GLN A 163 19.77 -1.24 -11.37
N GLN A 164 19.07 -1.93 -12.28
CA GLN A 164 19.41 -3.31 -12.66
C GLN A 164 20.75 -3.37 -13.41
N LYS A 165 20.99 -2.46 -14.37
CA LYS A 165 22.26 -2.37 -15.10
C LYS A 165 23.46 -2.06 -14.18
N MET A 166 23.32 -1.13 -13.22
CA MET A 166 24.40 -0.81 -12.28
C MET A 166 24.68 -1.93 -11.27
N VAL A 167 23.67 -2.66 -10.80
CA VAL A 167 23.87 -3.84 -9.92
C VAL A 167 24.62 -4.95 -10.66
N THR A 168 24.31 -5.17 -11.94
CA THR A 168 25.01 -6.15 -12.78
C THR A 168 26.47 -5.73 -13.05
N LEU A 169 26.73 -4.44 -13.30
CA LEU A 169 28.10 -3.92 -13.47
C LEU A 169 28.94 -4.11 -12.19
N ASN A 170 28.37 -3.79 -11.03
CA ASN A 170 29.07 -3.89 -9.75
C ASN A 170 29.33 -5.36 -9.34
N ARG A 171 28.46 -6.29 -9.75
CA ARG A 171 28.71 -7.74 -9.61
C ARG A 171 29.81 -8.25 -10.55
N ARG A 172 29.89 -7.73 -11.78
CA ARG A 172 30.97 -8.11 -12.73
C ARG A 172 32.35 -7.62 -12.27
N GLN A 173 32.43 -6.48 -11.60
CA GLN A 173 33.71 -5.98 -11.06
C GLN A 173 34.20 -6.78 -9.83
N ARG A 174 33.29 -7.37 -9.04
CA ARG A 174 33.66 -8.22 -7.89
C ARG A 174 34.10 -9.64 -8.24
N HIS A 175 33.90 -10.09 -9.49
CA HIS A 175 34.39 -11.38 -9.98
C HIS A 175 35.70 -11.29 -10.76
N LYS A 176 36.28 -10.08 -10.88
CA LYS A 176 37.58 -9.82 -11.54
C LYS A 176 38.70 -9.53 -10.54
N VAL A 177 38.52 -9.85 -9.26
CA VAL A 177 39.53 -9.80 -8.21
C VAL A 177 39.66 -11.19 -7.61
#